data_AF-A0A955BCQ8-F1
#
_entry.id   AF-A0A955BCQ8-F1
#
_cell.length_a   1.000
_cell.length_b   1.000
_cell.length_c   1.000
_cell.angle_alpha   90.00
_cell.angle_beta   90.00
_cell.angle_gamma   90.00
#
_symmetry.space_group_name_H-M   'P 1'
#
loop_
_entity.id
_entity.type
_entity.pdbx_description
1 polymer ?
#
loop_
_entity_poly.entity_id
_entity_poly.type
_entity_poly.pdbx_seq_one_letter_code
_entity_poly.pdbx_strand_id
1 'polypeptide(L)'
;MPFKVCCPYPDCGKFMLVEDSDRGGSVNCLICRRSIRLDGADGGASPGAATSSSAGASVAKPPAPKPAPAQRPAAAPARPPAPATRPPAPSAPAAGGNAAAP
;
A
#
# COMPACT_ATOMS: atom_id res chain seq x y z
N MET A 1 0.21 6.41 -16.35
CA MET A 1 -0.31 7.67 -15.77
C MET A 1 -1.52 7.34 -14.91
N PRO A 2 -1.63 7.82 -13.66
CA PRO A 2 -2.80 7.52 -12.84
C PRO A 2 -4.06 8.17 -13.42
N PHE A 3 -5.21 7.54 -13.23
CA PHE A 3 -6.51 8.03 -13.66
C PHE A 3 -7.49 8.11 -12.49
N LYS A 4 -8.47 9.00 -12.60
CA LYS A 4 -9.45 9.25 -11.55
C LYS A 4 -10.68 8.37 -11.77
N VAL A 5 -11.06 7.60 -10.76
CA VAL A 5 -12.27 6.77 -10.76
C VAL A 5 -13.20 7.19 -9.65
N CYS A 6 -14.50 7.15 -9.90
CA CYS A 6 -15.52 7.35 -8.87
C CYS A 6 -15.92 6.00 -8.29
N CYS A 7 -16.02 5.92 -6.97
CA CYS A 7 -16.57 4.76 -6.30
C CYS A 7 -18.05 4.57 -6.71
N PRO A 8 -18.46 3.44 -7.30
CA PRO A 8 -19.81 3.22 -7.82
C PRO A 8 -20.86 3.02 -6.72
N TYR A 9 -20.42 2.90 -5.46
CA TYR A 9 -21.31 2.69 -4.34
C TYR A 9 -21.96 4.02 -3.91
N PRO A 10 -23.32 4.07 -3.82
CA PRO A 10 -24.05 5.31 -3.56
C PRO A 10 -23.76 5.89 -2.17
N ASP A 11 -23.43 5.04 -1.19
CA ASP A 11 -23.05 5.47 0.15
C ASP A 11 -21.68 6.17 0.19
N CYS A 12 -20.81 5.91 -0.81
CA CYS A 12 -19.44 6.39 -0.81
C CYS A 12 -19.25 7.56 -1.79
N GLY A 13 -19.51 7.36 -3.09
CA GLY A 13 -19.40 8.39 -4.14
C GLY A 13 -18.07 9.16 -4.21
N LYS A 14 -17.01 8.67 -3.54
CA LYS A 14 -15.73 9.37 -3.46
C LYS A 14 -14.85 9.00 -4.65
N PHE A 15 -14.05 9.97 -5.08
CA PHE A 15 -13.08 9.78 -6.13
C PHE A 15 -11.76 9.25 -5.58
N MET A 16 -11.11 8.40 -6.38
CA MET A 16 -9.81 7.81 -6.09
C MET A 16 -8.90 7.92 -7.30
N LEU A 17 -7.59 7.98 -7.07
CA LEU A 17 -6.59 7.84 -8.12
C LEU A 17 -6.15 6.39 -8.17
N VAL A 18 -6.22 5.79 -9.35
CA VAL A 18 -5.77 4.43 -9.62
C VAL A 18 -4.65 4.47 -10.64
N GLU A 19 -3.65 3.63 -10.46
CA GLU A 19 -2.55 3.49 -11.41
C GLU A 19 -3.00 2.81 -12.70
N ASP A 20 -2.43 3.21 -13.83
CA ASP A 20 -2.74 2.64 -15.14
C ASP A 20 -2.53 1.11 -15.19
N SER A 21 -1.54 0.62 -14.43
CA SER A 21 -1.20 -0.79 -14.28
C SER A 21 -2.34 -1.64 -13.70
N ASP A 22 -3.33 -1.02 -13.04
CA ASP A 22 -4.49 -1.70 -12.45
C ASP A 22 -5.75 -1.61 -13.35
N ARG A 23 -5.63 -1.03 -14.55
CA ARG A 23 -6.73 -1.08 -15.55
C ARG A 23 -7.05 -2.53 -15.90
N GLY A 24 -8.34 -2.84 -16.02
CA GLY A 24 -8.82 -4.22 -16.24
C GLY A 24 -8.84 -5.07 -14.98
N GLY A 25 -8.41 -4.52 -13.83
CA GLY A 25 -8.30 -5.20 -12.55
C GLY A 25 -9.49 -4.96 -11.62
N SER A 26 -9.26 -5.31 -10.35
CA SER A 26 -10.19 -5.05 -9.25
C SER A 26 -9.44 -4.31 -8.14
N VAL A 27 -9.84 -3.08 -7.85
CA VAL A 27 -9.27 -2.27 -6.75
C VAL A 27 -10.21 -2.20 -5.57
N ASN A 28 -9.66 -2.12 -4.36
CA ASN A 28 -10.47 -1.86 -3.18
C ASN A 28 -10.58 -0.35 -2.93
N CYS A 29 -11.81 0.14 -2.71
CA CYS A 29 -12.02 1.52 -2.31
C CYS A 29 -11.37 1.78 -0.95
N LEU A 30 -10.50 2.79 -0.84
CA LEU A 30 -9.81 3.11 0.42
C LEU A 30 -10.74 3.70 1.49
N ILE A 31 -11.96 4.09 1.11
CA ILE A 31 -12.94 4.71 2.00
C ILE A 31 -13.93 3.66 2.51
N CYS A 32 -14.65 2.98 1.60
CA CYS A 32 -15.68 2.02 1.98
C CYS A 32 -15.19 0.56 1.99
N ARG A 33 -13.93 0.31 1.62
CA ARG A 33 -13.28 -1.02 1.55
C ARG A 33 -13.97 -2.04 0.65
N ARG A 34 -14.84 -1.60 -0.25
CA ARG A 34 -15.52 -2.46 -1.24
C ARG A 34 -14.70 -2.58 -2.52
N SER A 35 -14.73 -3.75 -3.16
CA SER A 35 -14.00 -4.02 -4.41
C SER A 35 -14.73 -3.42 -5.61
N ILE A 36 -13.99 -2.72 -6.47
CA ILE A 36 -14.46 -2.04 -7.66
C ILE A 36 -13.76 -2.69 -8.86
N ARG A 37 -14.53 -3.18 -9.83
CA ARG A 37 -13.99 -3.66 -11.10
C ARG A 37 -13.73 -2.47 -12.02
N LEU A 38 -12.51 -2.38 -12.51
CA LEU A 38 -12.10 -1.35 -13.45
C LEU A 38 -12.15 -1.94 -14.84
N ASP A 39 -13.23 -1.66 -15.57
CA ASP A 39 -13.40 -2.21 -16.91
C ASP A 39 -12.34 -1.62 -17.86
N GLY A 40 -11.44 -2.48 -18.32
CA GLY A 40 -10.33 -2.13 -19.19
C GLY A 40 -10.78 -2.16 -20.65
N ALA A 41 -11.38 -1.05 -21.10
CA ALA A 41 -11.77 -0.77 -22.48
C ALA A 41 -13.01 -1.51 -23.03
N ASP A 42 -13.90 -0.69 -23.59
CA ASP A 42 -15.01 -1.02 -24.49
C ASP A 42 -16.25 -1.74 -23.90
N GLY A 43 -17.32 -0.97 -23.72
CA GLY A 43 -18.67 -1.52 -23.69
C GLY A 43 -19.37 -1.48 -22.33
N GLY A 44 -20.08 -0.37 -22.10
CA GLY A 44 -21.46 -0.39 -21.60
C GLY A 44 -21.80 -1.24 -20.37
N ALA A 45 -22.05 -0.54 -19.26
CA ALA A 45 -23.08 -0.86 -18.28
C ALA A 45 -23.34 -2.36 -17.96
N SER A 46 -22.90 -2.78 -16.77
CA SER A 46 -23.73 -3.71 -16.00
C SER A 46 -23.60 -3.44 -14.49
N PRO A 47 -24.60 -2.79 -13.85
CA PRO A 47 -24.75 -2.82 -12.40
C PRO A 47 -25.28 -4.20 -12.02
N GLY A 48 -24.38 -5.18 -11.91
CA GLY A 48 -24.77 -6.59 -11.87
C GLY A 48 -23.88 -7.47 -11.02
N ALA A 49 -23.63 -7.11 -9.77
CA ALA A 49 -23.35 -8.07 -8.69
C ALA A 49 -23.45 -7.38 -7.32
N ALA A 50 -24.64 -6.89 -7.00
CA ALA A 50 -25.07 -6.95 -5.62
C ALA A 50 -25.18 -8.44 -5.26
N THR A 51 -24.17 -9.00 -4.58
CA THR A 51 -24.38 -10.20 -3.77
C THR A 51 -24.42 -9.77 -2.32
N SER A 52 -25.60 -9.36 -1.90
CA SER A 52 -25.99 -9.28 -0.50
C SER A 52 -27.46 -9.65 -0.48
N SER A 53 -27.77 -10.89 -0.11
CA SER A 53 -28.97 -11.24 0.66
C SER A 53 -28.93 -12.69 1.11
N SER A 54 -28.91 -12.79 2.42
CA SER A 54 -29.06 -13.93 3.32
C SER A 54 -30.44 -14.59 3.20
N ALA A 55 -30.50 -15.91 3.42
CA ALA A 55 -31.54 -16.70 4.13
C ALA A 55 -31.88 -18.03 3.42
N GLY A 56 -31.64 -19.15 4.11
CA GLY A 56 -32.08 -20.48 3.68
C GLY A 56 -31.32 -21.57 4.44
N ALA A 57 -31.89 -22.04 5.55
CA ALA A 57 -31.34 -23.10 6.37
C ALA A 57 -31.19 -24.40 5.57
N SER A 58 -29.98 -24.97 5.59
CA SER A 58 -29.75 -26.40 5.40
C SER A 58 -28.50 -26.76 6.19
N VAL A 59 -28.68 -27.63 7.19
CA VAL A 59 -27.60 -28.26 7.92
C VAL A 59 -26.78 -29.07 6.92
N ALA A 60 -25.65 -28.50 6.52
CA ALA A 60 -24.56 -29.20 5.86
C ALA A 60 -23.33 -29.05 6.75
N LYS A 61 -22.93 -30.18 7.32
CA LYS A 61 -21.73 -30.41 8.13
C LYS A 61 -20.54 -29.63 7.57
N PRO A 62 -19.86 -28.77 8.36
CA PRO A 62 -18.72 -28.01 7.86
C PRO A 62 -17.62 -28.97 7.39
N PRO A 63 -17.06 -28.82 6.18
CA PRO A 63 -15.86 -29.53 5.80
C PRO A 63 -14.74 -29.08 6.75
N ALA A 64 -14.02 -30.06 7.30
CA ALA A 64 -12.91 -29.82 8.21
C ALA A 64 -11.92 -28.81 7.60
N PRO A 65 -11.45 -27.83 8.39
CA PRO A 65 -10.38 -26.95 7.92
C PRO A 65 -9.15 -27.81 7.64
N LYS A 66 -8.67 -27.79 6.40
CA LYS A 66 -7.34 -28.33 6.08
C LYS A 66 -6.32 -27.60 6.97
N PRO A 67 -5.46 -28.31 7.71
CA PRO A 67 -4.40 -27.66 8.47
C PRO A 67 -3.52 -26.89 7.49
N ALA A 68 -3.44 -25.57 7.68
CA ALA A 68 -2.50 -24.73 6.96
C ALA A 68 -1.07 -25.21 7.29
N PRO A 69 -0.16 -25.27 6.30
CA PRO A 69 1.23 -25.61 6.56
C PRO A 69 1.81 -24.60 7.55
N ALA A 70 2.49 -25.12 8.58
CA ALA A 70 3.16 -24.35 9.61
C ALA A 70 4.01 -23.25 8.97
N GLN A 71 3.62 -21.98 9.20
CA GLN A 71 4.45 -20.86 8.82
C GLN A 71 5.71 -20.93 9.68
N ARG A 72 6.82 -21.33 9.04
CA ARG A 72 8.16 -21.14 9.61
C ARG A 72 8.26 -19.66 10.03
N PRO A 73 8.70 -19.35 11.26
CA PRO A 73 9.01 -17.98 11.60
C PRO A 73 10.07 -17.46 10.61
N ALA A 74 9.70 -16.40 9.89
CA ALA A 74 10.62 -15.69 9.04
C ALA A 74 11.80 -15.22 9.90
N ALA A 75 13.01 -15.57 9.47
CA ALA A 75 14.22 -15.10 10.11
C ALA A 75 14.17 -13.57 10.19
N ALA A 76 14.45 -13.03 11.38
CA ALA A 76 14.47 -11.59 11.61
C ALA A 76 15.43 -10.92 10.59
N PRO A 77 15.03 -9.80 9.97
CA PRO A 77 15.92 -9.07 9.09
C PRO A 77 17.18 -8.68 9.86
N ALA A 78 18.35 -8.98 9.29
CA ALA A 78 19.63 -8.61 9.85
C ALA A 78 19.66 -7.09 10.06
N ARG A 79 19.80 -6.70 11.33
CA ARG A 79 19.94 -5.32 11.76
C ARG A 79 21.14 -4.70 11.03
N PRO A 80 20.99 -3.54 10.37
CA PRO A 80 22.12 -2.89 9.71
C PRO A 80 23.19 -2.54 10.75
N PRO A 81 24.49 -2.64 10.41
CA PRO A 81 25.55 -2.20 11.29
C PRO A 81 25.42 -0.68 11.51
N ALA A 82 25.66 -0.25 12.75
CA ALA A 82 25.66 1.16 13.11
C ALA A 82 26.68 1.93 12.26
N PRO A 83 26.37 3.17 11.83
CA PRO A 83 27.34 4.01 11.14
C PRO A 83 28.52 4.28 12.07
N ALA A 84 29.72 4.02 11.56
CA ALA A 84 30.96 4.34 12.25
C ALA A 84 30.98 5.85 12.56
N THR A 85 30.95 6.19 13.85
CA THR A 85 31.16 7.56 14.33
C THR A 85 32.58 7.97 13.95
N ARG A 86 32.69 8.77 12.89
CA ARG A 86 33.93 9.40 12.45
C ARG A 86 34.41 10.34 13.58
N PRO A 87 35.63 10.19 14.11
CA PRO A 87 36.13 11.10 15.14
C PRO A 87 36.26 12.52 14.57
N PRO A 88 36.01 13.56 15.37
CA PRO A 88 36.20 14.95 14.94
C PRO A 88 37.68 15.21 14.64
N ALA A 89 37.93 15.90 13.54
CA ALA A 89 39.26 16.36 13.16
C ALA A 89 39.80 17.36 14.19
N PRO A 90 41.10 17.35 14.51
CA PRO A 90 41.70 18.37 15.35
C PRO A 90 41.67 19.72 14.64
N SER A 91 41.08 20.71 15.31
CA SER A 91 41.03 22.11 14.89
C SER A 91 42.45 22.66 14.71
N ALA A 92 42.76 23.18 13.52
CA ALA A 92 43.98 23.94 13.28
C ALA A 92 43.95 25.27 14.06
N PRO A 93 45.06 25.70 14.69
CA PRO A 93 45.14 27.03 15.28
C PRO A 93 45.23 28.10 14.20
N ALA A 94 44.47 29.18 14.42
CA ALA A 94 44.39 30.35 13.57
C ALA A 94 45.75 31.05 13.46
N ALA A 95 46.16 31.32 12.22
CA ALA A 95 47.23 32.26 11.92
C ALA A 95 46.74 33.69 12.20
N GLY A 96 47.11 34.24 13.36
CA GLY A 96 47.32 35.69 13.51
C GLY A 96 48.69 36.01 12.91
N GLY A 97 48.86 36.95 11.99
CA GLY A 97 48.30 38.28 12.03
C GLY A 97 49.26 39.17 12.80
N ASN A 98 50.29 39.70 12.14
CA ASN A 98 50.91 40.94 12.58
C ASN A 98 51.32 41.76 11.37
N ALA A 99 50.59 42.86 11.23
CA ALA A 99 50.93 43.99 10.40
C ALA A 99 52.04 44.80 11.09
N ALA A 100 53.01 45.28 10.32
CA ALA A 100 53.73 46.51 10.64
C ALA A 100 54.39 47.05 9.36
N ALA A 101 53.82 48.14 8.86
CA ALA A 101 54.44 49.14 7.99
C ALA A 101 55.53 49.92 8.77
N PRO A 102 56.25 50.91 8.20
CA PRO A 102 56.34 51.36 6.80
C PRO A 102 57.62 50.97 6.05
#